data_AF-A0A3M5STC3-F1
#
_entry.id   AF-A0A3M5STC3-F1
#
_cell.length_a   1.000
_cell.length_b   1.000
_cell.length_c   1.000
_cell.angle_alpha   90.00
_cell.angle_beta   90.00
_cell.angle_gamma   90.00
#
_symmetry.space_group_name_H-M   'P 1'
#
loop_
_entity.id
_entity.type
_entity.pdbx_description
1 polymer ?
#
loop_
_entity_poly.entity_id
_entity_poly.type
_entity_poly.pdbx_seq_one_letter_code
_entity_poly.pdbx_strand_id
1 'polypeptide(L)'
;MRILNACAPTSSTVSSAVAMIGLCPMPHSNLFQLMMRLDADEPVPELSEHTLQTRWLAATGEKKIRLHSPTWLSVFRPNVRLAERYRVERVFLAGDAAHVHTPAGAQGLNTGVQDAWNLGWKLAAVLGGAPETLLDTYEEERRPVAAAVLELSSELFNNTTGAGIPKFRRGDKERQLLLNYRGRSLSVNSNDNVEGKVQAGDRAPDATCSQQRSGSTQLFDVFRGGHFTLLAFGAHAIAAVQAFDSHDKRCLQAFAVRPAYIGDDRDGLVDEAAQACQAYGVSAEENIIFLVRPDGYVGLVAVDDFAAAIERYLARVTGTPGQITHSDMQTTRAIAH
;
A
#
# COMPACT_ATOMS: atom_id res chain seq x y z
N MET A 1 2.09 -9.02 -24.09
CA MET A 1 1.30 -8.84 -22.86
C MET A 1 -0.17 -8.98 -23.22
N ARG A 2 -0.87 -10.01 -22.72
CA ARG A 2 -2.31 -10.19 -22.96
C ARG A 2 -3.08 -9.59 -21.77
N ILE A 3 -4.15 -8.85 -22.07
CA ILE A 3 -5.06 -8.26 -21.09
C ILE A 3 -6.36 -9.06 -21.17
N LEU A 4 -6.81 -9.63 -20.05
CA LEU A 4 -8.06 -10.38 -19.98
C LEU A 4 -9.23 -9.38 -19.82
N ASN A 5 -10.20 -9.44 -20.74
CA ASN A 5 -11.46 -8.69 -20.64
C ASN A 5 -12.51 -9.58 -19.97
N ALA A 6 -13.06 -9.16 -18.84
CA ALA A 6 -14.27 -9.76 -18.30
C ALA A 6 -15.49 -9.07 -18.94
N CYS A 7 -16.23 -9.79 -19.78
CA CYS A 7 -17.53 -9.35 -20.29
C CYS A 7 -18.60 -9.61 -19.22
N ALA A 8 -19.33 -8.57 -18.81
CA ALA A 8 -20.56 -8.73 -18.05
C ALA A 8 -21.72 -9.16 -18.97
N PRO A 9 -22.65 -10.01 -18.51
CA PRO A 9 -23.74 -10.50 -19.35
C PRO A 9 -24.81 -9.42 -19.62
N THR A 10 -25.27 -9.38 -20.85
CA THR A 10 -26.37 -8.53 -21.34
C THR A 10 -27.72 -9.05 -20.86
N SER A 11 -28.48 -8.25 -20.12
CA SER A 11 -29.93 -8.46 -19.93
C SER A 11 -30.69 -7.17 -20.19
N SER A 12 -31.56 -7.21 -21.20
CA SER A 12 -32.42 -6.12 -21.65
C SER A 12 -33.73 -6.08 -20.86
N THR A 13 -33.92 -5.04 -20.05
CA THR A 13 -35.25 -4.61 -19.57
C THR A 13 -35.23 -3.10 -19.31
N VAL A 14 -35.99 -2.35 -20.10
CA VAL A 14 -36.18 -0.90 -19.95
C VAL A 14 -37.10 -0.65 -18.76
N SER A 15 -36.51 -0.28 -17.62
CA SER A 15 -37.19 0.35 -16.48
C SER A 15 -36.53 1.71 -16.28
N SER A 16 -37.32 2.77 -16.07
CA SER A 16 -36.83 4.14 -15.87
C SER A 16 -35.94 4.17 -14.62
N ALA A 17 -34.64 4.01 -14.83
CA ALA A 17 -33.70 3.80 -13.76
C ALA A 17 -33.49 5.12 -13.01
N VAL A 18 -33.66 5.09 -11.69
CA VAL A 18 -33.37 6.22 -10.79
C VAL A 18 -31.96 6.74 -11.11
N ALA A 19 -31.88 8.01 -11.51
CA ALA A 19 -30.62 8.64 -11.88
C ALA A 19 -29.71 8.76 -10.65
N MET A 20 -28.60 8.02 -10.64
CA MET A 20 -27.61 8.14 -9.58
C MET A 20 -26.83 9.45 -9.76
N ILE A 21 -26.83 10.27 -8.70
CA ILE A 21 -25.96 11.44 -8.56
C ILE A 21 -25.05 11.25 -7.35
N GLY A 22 -23.75 11.45 -7.56
CA GLY A 22 -22.76 11.61 -6.50
C GLY A 22 -22.25 13.04 -6.45
N LEU A 23 -22.16 13.62 -5.27
CA LEU A 23 -21.60 14.95 -5.05
C LEU A 23 -20.55 14.87 -3.94
N CYS A 24 -19.29 15.17 -4.26
CA CYS A 24 -18.17 15.12 -3.32
C CYS A 24 -17.54 16.50 -3.17
N PRO A 25 -17.46 17.09 -1.97
CA PRO A 25 -16.77 18.36 -1.77
C PRO A 25 -15.25 18.18 -1.99
N MET A 26 -14.64 19.11 -2.71
CA MET A 26 -13.20 19.13 -2.92
C MET A 26 -12.51 19.81 -1.72
N PRO A 27 -11.52 19.16 -1.08
CA PRO A 27 -10.83 19.72 0.09
C PRO A 27 -10.29 21.13 -0.17
N HIS A 28 -10.39 21.99 0.84
CA HIS A 28 -9.83 23.36 0.83
C HIS A 28 -10.32 24.25 -0.33
N SER A 29 -11.52 24.01 -0.85
CA SER A 29 -12.10 24.80 -1.93
C SER A 29 -13.61 24.89 -1.82
N ASN A 30 -14.21 25.76 -2.64
CA ASN A 30 -15.66 25.83 -2.81
C ASN A 30 -16.15 24.96 -4.00
N LEU A 31 -15.31 24.05 -4.49
CA LEU A 31 -15.62 23.19 -5.62
C LEU A 31 -16.20 21.85 -5.16
N PHE A 32 -17.02 21.26 -6.03
CA PHE A 32 -17.55 19.93 -5.85
C PHE A 32 -17.25 19.08 -7.09
N GLN A 33 -16.92 17.81 -6.87
CA GLN A 33 -16.95 16.81 -7.91
C GLN A 33 -18.39 16.26 -8.02
N LEU A 34 -19.04 16.55 -9.15
CA LEU A 34 -20.34 16.01 -9.50
C LEU A 34 -20.17 14.80 -10.42
N MET A 35 -20.78 13.68 -10.06
CA MET A 35 -20.84 12.46 -10.85
C MET A 35 -22.30 12.17 -11.17
N MET A 36 -22.63 12.04 -12.45
CA MET A 36 -23.97 11.66 -12.91
C MET A 36 -23.84 10.41 -13.76
N ARG A 37 -24.65 9.40 -13.46
CA ARG A 37 -24.64 8.17 -14.26
C ARG A 37 -25.18 8.44 -15.66
N LEU A 38 -24.48 7.90 -16.65
CA LEU A 38 -24.97 7.81 -18.02
C LEU A 38 -25.51 6.40 -18.27
N ASP A 39 -26.59 6.29 -19.03
CA ASP A 39 -27.11 4.99 -19.46
C ASP A 39 -26.17 4.35 -20.50
N ALA A 40 -26.10 3.01 -20.54
CA ALA A 40 -25.10 2.30 -21.33
C ALA A 40 -25.18 2.62 -22.84
N ASP A 41 -26.40 2.77 -23.35
CA ASP A 41 -26.70 2.97 -24.77
C ASP A 41 -26.93 4.44 -25.13
N GLU A 42 -26.84 5.37 -24.17
CA GLU A 42 -27.04 6.77 -24.49
C GLU A 42 -25.81 7.36 -25.21
N PRO A 43 -26.03 8.22 -26.22
CA PRO A 43 -24.92 8.91 -26.87
C PRO A 43 -24.20 9.81 -25.85
N VAL A 44 -22.88 9.94 -26.03
CA VAL A 44 -22.06 10.83 -25.21
C VAL A 44 -22.67 12.24 -25.26
N PRO A 45 -23.15 12.79 -24.13
CA PRO A 45 -23.80 14.08 -24.14
C PRO A 45 -22.79 15.19 -24.42
N GLU A 46 -23.27 16.32 -24.95
CA GLU A 46 -22.48 17.53 -25.01
C GLU A 46 -22.08 17.97 -23.59
N LEU A 47 -20.78 18.13 -23.37
CA LEU A 47 -20.22 18.55 -22.09
C LEU A 47 -20.37 20.07 -21.93
N SER A 48 -21.53 20.50 -21.45
CA SER A 48 -21.85 21.91 -21.21
C SER A 48 -22.55 22.12 -19.87
N GLU A 49 -22.45 23.33 -19.31
CA GLU A 49 -23.20 23.73 -18.11
C GLU A 49 -24.71 23.49 -18.28
N HIS A 50 -25.24 23.79 -19.46
CA HIS A 50 -26.66 23.58 -19.79
C HIS A 50 -27.05 22.09 -19.72
N THR A 51 -26.25 21.21 -20.31
CA THR A 51 -26.51 19.76 -20.27
C THR A 51 -26.46 19.22 -18.85
N LEU A 52 -25.49 19.67 -18.04
CA LEU A 52 -25.37 19.26 -16.64
C LEU A 52 -26.58 19.73 -15.82
N GLN A 53 -27.01 20.98 -15.99
CA GLN A 53 -28.17 21.54 -15.31
C GLN A 53 -29.45 20.78 -15.68
N THR A 54 -29.63 20.45 -16.96
CA THR A 54 -30.79 19.67 -17.43
C THR A 54 -30.82 18.28 -16.81
N ARG A 55 -29.67 17.59 -16.75
CA ARG A 55 -29.56 16.27 -16.11
C ARG A 55 -29.77 16.34 -14.60
N TRP A 56 -29.21 17.34 -13.93
CA TRP A 56 -29.46 17.59 -12.51
C TRP A 56 -30.95 17.75 -12.21
N LEU A 57 -31.64 18.59 -13.00
CA LEU A 57 -33.08 18.83 -12.84
C LEU A 57 -33.90 17.56 -13.07
N ALA A 58 -33.56 16.78 -14.11
CA ALA A 58 -34.24 15.52 -14.41
C ALA A 58 -34.07 14.49 -13.28
N ALA A 59 -32.90 14.44 -12.66
CA ALA A 59 -32.58 13.48 -11.61
C ALA A 59 -33.08 13.88 -10.21
N THR A 60 -33.06 15.18 -9.88
CA THR A 60 -33.33 15.66 -8.51
C THR A 60 -34.63 16.44 -8.36
N GLY A 61 -35.14 17.03 -9.44
CA GLY A 61 -36.23 18.02 -9.39
C GLY A 61 -35.86 19.35 -8.73
N GLU A 62 -34.62 19.55 -8.26
CA GLU A 62 -34.22 20.72 -7.48
C GLU A 62 -33.81 21.90 -8.37
N LYS A 63 -34.63 22.96 -8.36
CA LYS A 63 -34.46 24.17 -9.19
C LYS A 63 -33.65 25.27 -8.53
N LYS A 64 -33.45 25.21 -7.21
CA LYS A 64 -32.70 26.22 -6.44
C LYS A 64 -31.19 26.07 -6.60
N ILE A 65 -30.73 24.88 -7.00
CA ILE A 65 -29.32 24.62 -7.26
C ILE A 65 -29.01 24.90 -8.72
N ARG A 66 -28.16 25.90 -8.94
CA ARG A 66 -27.59 26.24 -10.23
C ARG A 66 -26.16 25.71 -10.30
N LEU A 67 -25.93 24.74 -11.18
CA LEU A 67 -24.58 24.31 -11.55
C LEU A 67 -23.99 25.37 -12.48
N HIS A 68 -22.80 25.86 -12.17
CA HIS A 68 -22.15 26.85 -13.01
C HIS A 68 -20.63 26.76 -13.00
N SER A 69 -20.00 27.34 -14.03
CA SER A 69 -18.54 27.51 -14.11
C SER A 69 -17.76 26.20 -13.92
N PRO A 70 -18.09 25.11 -14.65
CA PRO A 70 -17.36 23.87 -14.54
C PRO A 70 -15.89 24.08 -14.92
N THR A 71 -14.97 23.70 -14.04
CA THR A 71 -13.52 23.82 -14.29
C THR A 71 -12.97 22.67 -15.11
N TRP A 72 -13.65 21.52 -15.09
CA TRP A 72 -13.31 20.33 -15.88
C TRP A 72 -14.56 19.47 -16.10
N LEU A 73 -14.72 18.94 -17.31
CA LEU A 73 -15.80 18.03 -17.69
C LEU A 73 -15.23 16.85 -18.46
N SER A 74 -15.76 15.66 -18.19
CA SER A 74 -15.39 14.45 -18.92
C SER A 74 -16.49 13.41 -18.83
N VAL A 75 -16.51 12.51 -19.81
CA VAL A 75 -17.27 11.28 -19.76
C VAL A 75 -16.29 10.13 -19.54
N PHE A 76 -16.52 9.41 -18.44
CA PHE A 76 -15.72 8.25 -18.08
C PHE A 76 -16.56 6.98 -18.25
N ARG A 77 -16.00 5.97 -18.92
CA ARG A 77 -16.57 4.63 -18.99
C ARG A 77 -15.73 3.66 -18.14
N PRO A 78 -16.33 3.00 -17.13
CA PRO A 78 -15.61 2.01 -16.34
C PRO A 78 -15.19 0.84 -17.22
N ASN A 79 -13.93 0.46 -17.13
CA ASN A 79 -13.42 -0.80 -17.65
C ASN A 79 -12.83 -1.59 -16.49
N VAL A 80 -13.04 -2.91 -16.49
CA VAL A 80 -12.44 -3.82 -15.52
C VAL A 80 -11.46 -4.69 -16.28
N ARG A 81 -10.17 -4.47 -16.04
CA ARG A 81 -9.08 -5.16 -16.78
C ARG A 81 -7.95 -5.50 -15.82
N LEU A 82 -7.34 -6.66 -16.03
CA LEU A 82 -6.13 -7.10 -15.33
C LEU A 82 -5.15 -7.68 -16.35
N ALA A 83 -3.91 -7.22 -16.29
CA ALA A 83 -2.81 -7.80 -17.06
C ALA A 83 -2.50 -9.20 -16.54
N GLU A 84 -2.31 -10.15 -17.46
CA GLU A 84 -1.98 -11.53 -17.11
C GLU A 84 -0.61 -11.62 -16.40
N ARG A 85 0.33 -10.78 -16.82
CA ARG A 85 1.66 -10.63 -16.25
C ARG A 85 1.87 -9.16 -15.94
N TYR A 86 2.61 -8.86 -14.89
CA TYR A 86 3.09 -7.54 -14.52
C TYR A 86 4.54 -7.35 -14.93
N ARG A 87 5.28 -8.44 -15.11
CA ARG A 87 6.67 -8.44 -15.58
C ARG A 87 6.84 -9.32 -16.82
N VAL A 88 7.54 -8.78 -17.83
CA VAL A 88 8.11 -9.56 -18.94
C VAL A 88 9.55 -9.12 -19.09
N GLU A 89 10.49 -9.99 -18.70
CA GLU A 89 11.93 -9.69 -18.68
C GLU A 89 12.24 -8.39 -17.91
N ARG A 90 12.62 -7.33 -18.61
CA ARG A 90 12.99 -6.01 -18.04
C ARG A 90 11.85 -5.00 -18.08
N VAL A 91 10.67 -5.38 -18.55
CA VAL A 91 9.50 -4.50 -18.69
C VAL A 91 8.50 -4.80 -17.60
N PHE A 92 8.06 -3.74 -16.91
CA PHE A 92 7.11 -3.79 -15.80
C PHE A 92 5.89 -2.92 -16.12
N LEU A 93 4.71 -3.39 -15.72
CA LEU A 93 3.48 -2.58 -15.69
C LEU A 93 3.06 -2.33 -14.26
N ALA A 94 2.61 -1.11 -13.96
CA ALA A 94 2.08 -0.69 -12.68
C ALA A 94 0.86 0.23 -12.87
N GLY A 95 -0.04 0.28 -11.88
CA GLY A 95 -1.25 1.11 -11.92
C GLY A 95 -2.13 0.80 -13.13
N ASP A 96 -2.71 1.85 -13.74
CA ASP A 96 -3.66 1.74 -14.85
C ASP A 96 -3.14 0.95 -16.07
N ALA A 97 -1.82 0.85 -16.23
CA ALA A 97 -1.22 0.01 -17.28
C ALA A 97 -1.39 -1.49 -16.99
N ALA A 98 -1.36 -1.88 -15.71
CA ALA A 98 -1.46 -3.25 -15.24
C ALA A 98 -2.90 -3.66 -14.88
N HIS A 99 -3.69 -2.74 -14.34
CA HIS A 99 -5.06 -3.01 -13.91
C HIS A 99 -5.92 -1.75 -14.01
N VAL A 100 -7.17 -1.91 -14.42
CA VAL A 100 -8.16 -0.83 -14.44
C VAL A 100 -9.38 -1.33 -13.72
N HIS A 101 -9.87 -0.55 -12.76
CA HIS A 101 -11.05 -0.88 -11.97
C HIS A 101 -12.21 0.06 -12.31
N THR A 102 -13.42 -0.31 -11.87
CA THR A 102 -14.50 0.65 -11.79
C THR A 102 -14.14 1.74 -10.75
N PRO A 103 -14.62 2.99 -10.91
CA PRO A 103 -14.39 4.05 -9.94
C PRO A 103 -15.14 3.82 -8.62
N ALA A 104 -16.01 2.79 -8.56
CA ALA A 104 -16.66 2.35 -7.34
C ALA A 104 -15.58 1.92 -6.32
N GLY A 105 -15.36 2.78 -5.32
CA GLY A 105 -14.36 2.60 -4.27
C GLY A 105 -13.14 3.52 -4.35
N ALA A 106 -12.95 4.31 -5.41
CA ALA A 106 -11.82 5.25 -5.57
C ALA A 106 -10.43 4.64 -5.33
N GLN A 107 -10.22 3.40 -5.81
CA GLN A 107 -9.04 2.58 -5.50
C GLN A 107 -7.89 2.72 -6.52
N GLY A 108 -8.15 3.19 -7.74
CA GLY A 108 -7.20 3.13 -8.85
C GLY A 108 -5.85 3.78 -8.55
N LEU A 109 -5.86 5.08 -8.20
CA LEU A 109 -4.65 5.81 -7.85
C LEU A 109 -3.91 5.20 -6.65
N ASN A 110 -4.65 4.86 -5.58
CA ASN A 110 -4.05 4.29 -4.37
C ASN A 110 -3.32 2.97 -4.68
N THR A 111 -3.96 2.08 -5.44
CA THR A 111 -3.39 0.78 -5.83
C THR A 111 -2.18 0.97 -6.74
N GLY A 112 -2.26 1.88 -7.71
CA GLY A 112 -1.14 2.18 -8.61
C GLY A 112 0.07 2.80 -7.91
N VAL A 113 -0.15 3.68 -6.94
CA VAL A 113 0.93 4.21 -6.10
C VAL A 113 1.58 3.10 -5.28
N GLN A 114 0.78 2.19 -4.69
CA GLN A 114 1.30 1.05 -3.94
C GLN A 114 2.11 0.08 -4.84
N ASP A 115 1.73 -0.07 -6.10
CA ASP A 115 2.52 -0.84 -7.06
C ASP A 115 3.91 -0.22 -7.29
N ALA A 116 3.95 1.08 -7.54
CA ALA A 116 5.21 1.80 -7.73
C ALA A 116 6.07 1.78 -6.45
N TRP A 117 5.45 1.93 -5.28
CA TRP A 117 6.13 1.87 -3.98
C TRP A 117 6.76 0.50 -3.72
N ASN A 118 6.03 -0.58 -4.01
CA ASN A 118 6.53 -1.95 -3.88
C ASN A 118 7.64 -2.28 -4.89
N LEU A 119 7.52 -1.82 -6.13
CA LEU A 119 8.51 -2.10 -7.18
C LEU A 119 9.79 -1.25 -7.03
N GLY A 120 9.66 0.01 -6.60
CA GLY A 120 10.74 0.99 -6.59
C GLY A 120 11.95 0.57 -5.77
N TRP A 121 11.73 0.10 -4.53
CA TRP A 121 12.84 -0.34 -3.68
C TRP A 121 13.51 -1.62 -4.21
N LYS A 122 12.74 -2.53 -4.83
CA LYS A 122 13.25 -3.76 -5.42
C LYS A 122 14.15 -3.46 -6.62
N LEU A 123 13.75 -2.52 -7.47
CA LEU A 123 14.58 -2.02 -8.56
C LEU A 123 15.87 -1.40 -8.04
N ALA A 124 15.79 -0.54 -7.02
CA ALA A 124 16.97 0.07 -6.41
C ALA A 124 17.93 -0.99 -5.82
N ALA A 125 17.39 -2.00 -5.14
CA ALA A 125 18.18 -3.11 -4.59
C ALA A 125 18.89 -3.91 -5.69
N VAL A 126 18.19 -4.30 -6.77
CA VAL A 126 18.79 -5.06 -7.88
C VAL A 126 19.85 -4.23 -8.62
N LEU A 127 19.60 -2.93 -8.82
CA LEU A 127 20.61 -2.02 -9.36
C LEU A 127 21.84 -1.89 -8.44
N GLY A 128 21.66 -2.09 -7.13
CA GLY A 128 22.72 -2.15 -6.13
C GLY A 128 23.40 -3.52 -5.96
N GLY A 129 23.08 -4.51 -6.79
CA GLY A 129 23.70 -5.84 -6.77
C GLY A 129 22.85 -6.96 -6.16
N ALA A 130 21.61 -6.68 -5.75
CA ALA A 130 20.70 -7.75 -5.31
C ALA A 130 20.31 -8.69 -6.45
N PRO A 131 19.91 -9.95 -6.16
CA PRO A 131 19.50 -10.91 -7.18
C PRO A 131 18.28 -10.43 -8.00
N GLU A 132 18.33 -10.60 -9.32
CA GLU A 132 17.24 -10.20 -10.23
C GLU A 132 15.90 -10.89 -9.89
N THR A 133 15.94 -12.08 -9.27
CA THR A 133 14.76 -12.81 -8.79
C THR A 133 13.95 -12.04 -7.75
N LEU A 134 14.54 -11.03 -7.09
CA LEU A 134 13.80 -10.12 -6.21
C LEU A 134 12.67 -9.40 -6.97
N LEU A 135 12.86 -9.10 -8.25
CA LEU A 135 11.85 -8.40 -9.06
C LEU A 135 10.65 -9.29 -9.43
N ASP A 136 10.79 -10.62 -9.35
CA ASP A 136 9.66 -11.54 -9.57
C ASP A 136 8.61 -11.43 -8.45
N THR A 137 9.06 -11.05 -7.25
CA THR A 137 8.19 -10.86 -6.08
C THR A 137 7.23 -9.68 -6.27
N TYR A 138 7.48 -8.76 -7.20
CA TYR A 138 6.54 -7.68 -7.52
C TYR A 138 5.22 -8.23 -8.06
N GLU A 139 5.27 -9.11 -9.06
CA GLU A 139 4.08 -9.72 -9.63
C GLU A 139 3.39 -10.66 -8.63
N GLU A 140 4.19 -11.44 -7.90
CA GLU A 140 3.73 -12.36 -6.86
C GLU A 140 2.90 -11.66 -5.78
N GLU A 141 3.32 -10.46 -5.35
CA GLU A 141 2.67 -9.69 -4.30
C GLU A 141 1.51 -8.84 -4.84
N ARG A 142 1.72 -8.11 -5.94
CA ARG A 142 0.82 -7.03 -6.37
C ARG A 142 -0.32 -7.50 -7.27
N ARG A 143 -0.12 -8.52 -8.09
CA ARG A 143 -1.16 -9.01 -8.99
C ARG A 143 -2.34 -9.64 -8.23
N PRO A 144 -2.15 -10.49 -7.20
CA PRO A 144 -3.27 -11.00 -6.40
C PRO A 144 -4.01 -9.91 -5.64
N VAL A 145 -3.30 -8.88 -5.16
CA VAL A 145 -3.92 -7.71 -4.51
C VAL A 145 -4.83 -6.96 -5.49
N ALA A 146 -4.34 -6.66 -6.69
CA ALA A 146 -5.15 -6.01 -7.72
C ALA A 146 -6.36 -6.86 -8.13
N ALA A 147 -6.19 -8.19 -8.23
CA ALA A 147 -7.31 -9.10 -8.50
C ALA A 147 -8.39 -9.03 -7.41
N ALA A 148 -8.01 -9.06 -6.13
CA ALA A 148 -8.96 -8.94 -5.01
C ALA A 148 -9.66 -7.56 -4.99
N VAL A 149 -8.94 -6.49 -5.32
CA VAL A 149 -9.52 -5.14 -5.46
C VAL A 149 -10.51 -5.09 -6.64
N LEU A 150 -10.22 -5.76 -7.77
CA LEU A 150 -11.15 -5.88 -8.90
C LEU A 150 -12.45 -6.57 -8.49
N GLU A 151 -12.36 -7.73 -7.84
CA GLU A 151 -13.53 -8.48 -7.38
C GLU A 151 -14.42 -7.61 -6.48
N LEU A 152 -13.81 -6.95 -5.47
CA LEU A 152 -14.52 -6.05 -4.57
C LEU A 152 -15.14 -4.85 -5.30
N SER A 153 -14.41 -4.20 -6.19
CA SER A 153 -14.91 -3.05 -6.96
C SER A 153 -16.03 -3.44 -7.93
N SER A 154 -15.98 -4.65 -8.51
CA SER A 154 -17.05 -5.19 -9.35
C SER A 154 -18.31 -5.49 -8.54
N GLU A 155 -18.17 -6.09 -7.36
CA GLU A 155 -19.30 -6.32 -6.45
C GLU A 155 -19.96 -5.00 -6.00
N LEU A 156 -19.15 -4.02 -5.57
CA LEU A 156 -19.65 -2.70 -5.17
C LEU A 156 -20.37 -2.00 -6.32
N PHE A 157 -19.81 -2.00 -7.52
CA PHE A 157 -20.42 -1.37 -8.70
C PHE A 157 -21.78 -1.99 -9.02
N ASN A 158 -21.88 -3.33 -9.05
CA ASN A 158 -23.14 -4.05 -9.28
C ASN A 158 -24.17 -3.80 -8.17
N ASN A 159 -23.75 -3.63 -6.92
CA ASN A 159 -24.67 -3.29 -5.84
C ASN A 159 -25.15 -1.84 -5.90
N THR A 160 -24.42 -0.96 -6.59
CA THR A 160 -24.81 0.45 -6.81
C THR A 160 -25.78 0.62 -7.98
N THR A 161 -26.09 -0.45 -8.74
CA THR A 161 -27.09 -0.41 -9.82
C THR A 161 -28.52 -0.64 -9.34
N GLY A 162 -28.73 -0.99 -8.06
CA GLY A 162 -30.06 -1.13 -7.44
C GLY A 162 -30.72 0.20 -7.06
N ALA A 163 -32.05 0.19 -6.87
CA ALA A 163 -32.79 1.35 -6.39
C ALA A 163 -32.54 1.59 -4.89
N GLY A 164 -31.95 2.74 -4.55
CA GLY A 164 -31.73 3.18 -3.17
C GLY A 164 -30.46 4.04 -3.02
N ILE A 165 -30.38 4.85 -1.95
CA ILE A 165 -29.13 5.55 -1.59
C ILE A 165 -28.12 4.49 -1.13
N PRO A 166 -27.01 4.26 -1.85
CA PRO A 166 -26.03 3.28 -1.43
C PRO A 166 -25.45 3.72 -0.09
N LYS A 167 -25.50 2.84 0.91
CA LYS A 167 -24.76 3.05 2.16
C LYS A 167 -23.27 2.84 1.87
N PHE A 168 -22.59 3.86 1.39
CA PHE A 168 -21.12 3.87 1.29
C PHE A 168 -20.52 3.95 2.71
N ARG A 169 -20.51 2.85 3.45
CA ARG A 169 -19.62 2.71 4.61
C ARG A 169 -18.27 2.26 4.07
N ARG A 170 -17.28 3.16 4.06
CA ARG A 170 -15.88 2.79 3.80
C ARG A 170 -15.35 2.04 5.02
N GLY A 171 -15.22 0.72 4.91
CA GLY A 171 -14.54 -0.12 5.88
C GLY A 171 -13.06 -0.29 5.54
N ASP A 172 -12.39 -1.18 6.26
CA ASP A 172 -10.93 -1.34 6.14
C ASP A 172 -10.49 -1.97 4.82
N LYS A 173 -11.39 -2.70 4.14
CA LYS A 173 -11.16 -3.22 2.79
C LYS A 173 -11.09 -2.10 1.76
N GLU A 174 -12.00 -1.13 1.80
CA GLU A 174 -11.99 0.04 0.93
C GLU A 174 -10.88 1.02 1.29
N ARG A 175 -10.34 0.97 2.51
CA ARG A 175 -9.13 1.75 2.89
C ARG A 175 -7.82 1.06 2.50
N GLN A 176 -7.88 -0.19 2.03
CA GLN A 176 -6.71 -1.03 1.73
C GLN A 176 -5.78 -1.25 2.93
N LEU A 177 -6.27 -1.04 4.16
CA LEU A 177 -5.45 -1.14 5.37
C LEU A 177 -5.20 -2.60 5.78
N LEU A 178 -6.00 -3.54 5.27
CA LEU A 178 -5.86 -4.98 5.52
C LEU A 178 -5.06 -5.72 4.44
N LEU A 179 -4.52 -5.01 3.45
CA LEU A 179 -3.64 -5.62 2.45
C LEU A 179 -2.40 -6.19 3.14
N ASN A 180 -2.13 -7.46 2.88
CA ASN A 180 -0.95 -8.16 3.37
C ASN A 180 -0.39 -9.09 2.29
N TYR A 181 0.87 -9.47 2.47
CA TYR A 181 1.62 -10.40 1.65
C TYR A 181 1.92 -11.70 2.42
N ARG A 182 1.07 -12.08 3.38
CA ARG A 182 1.28 -13.32 4.14
C ARG A 182 1.40 -14.51 3.20
N GLY A 183 2.35 -15.41 3.48
CA GLY A 183 2.63 -16.59 2.65
C GLY A 183 3.27 -16.30 1.28
N ARG A 184 3.67 -15.06 1.01
CA ARG A 184 4.49 -14.72 -0.16
C ARG A 184 5.96 -14.92 0.12
N SER A 185 6.73 -14.98 -0.95
CA SER A 185 8.14 -15.36 -0.91
C SER A 185 8.98 -14.47 0.01
N LEU A 186 8.67 -13.17 0.15
CA LEU A 186 9.36 -12.24 1.04
C LEU A 186 8.79 -12.16 2.47
N SER A 187 7.84 -13.03 2.83
CA SER A 187 7.17 -13.03 4.14
C SER A 187 7.60 -14.26 4.94
N VAL A 188 8.57 -14.08 5.82
CA VAL A 188 9.23 -15.16 6.57
C VAL A 188 8.95 -15.03 8.07
N ASN A 189 8.38 -16.07 8.68
CA ASN A 189 8.27 -16.20 10.13
C ASN A 189 9.19 -17.34 10.60
N SER A 190 9.93 -17.17 11.70
CA SER A 190 10.76 -18.26 12.27
C SER A 190 9.93 -19.34 12.95
N ASN A 191 8.69 -19.02 13.34
CA ASN A 191 7.72 -19.93 13.93
C ASN A 191 6.33 -19.78 13.26
N ASP A 192 5.38 -20.60 13.70
CA ASP A 192 4.00 -20.58 13.21
C ASP A 192 3.29 -19.26 13.51
N ASN A 193 2.35 -18.88 12.65
CA ASN A 193 1.54 -17.68 12.80
C ASN A 193 0.72 -17.74 14.11
N VAL A 194 0.95 -16.76 15.00
CA VAL A 194 0.20 -16.61 16.25
C VAL A 194 -0.88 -15.54 16.08
N GLU A 195 -2.11 -15.87 16.46
CA GLU A 195 -3.23 -14.95 16.43
C GLU A 195 -2.99 -13.73 17.34
N GLY A 196 -3.39 -12.54 16.89
CA GLY A 196 -3.23 -11.30 17.64
C GLY A 196 -1.86 -10.62 17.50
N LYS A 197 -0.89 -11.25 16.83
CA LYS A 197 0.43 -10.67 16.56
C LYS A 197 0.58 -10.24 15.11
N VAL A 198 1.43 -9.24 14.90
CA VAL A 198 1.92 -8.89 13.55
C VAL A 198 2.70 -10.07 12.98
N GLN A 199 2.45 -10.37 11.71
CA GLN A 199 3.09 -11.45 10.98
C GLN A 199 3.89 -10.91 9.80
N ALA A 200 4.88 -11.67 9.33
CA ALA A 200 5.52 -11.35 8.06
C ALA A 200 4.49 -11.32 6.92
N GLY A 201 4.60 -10.29 6.10
CA GLY A 201 3.66 -9.91 5.06
C GLY A 201 2.65 -8.85 5.50
N ASP A 202 2.50 -8.56 6.79
CA ASP A 202 1.62 -7.47 7.24
C ASP A 202 2.27 -6.11 7.01
N ARG A 203 1.44 -5.09 6.86
CA ARG A 203 1.92 -3.71 6.98
C ARG A 203 2.40 -3.49 8.42
N ALA A 204 3.61 -2.97 8.58
CA ALA A 204 4.14 -2.64 9.90
C ALA A 204 3.19 -1.62 10.57
N PRO A 205 2.71 -1.87 11.80
CA PRO A 205 1.89 -0.90 12.52
C PRO A 205 2.66 0.37 12.87
N ASP A 206 1.93 1.48 12.96
CA ASP A 206 2.43 2.72 13.55
C ASP A 206 2.22 2.71 15.06
N ALA A 207 3.11 3.37 15.80
CA ALA A 207 2.98 3.61 17.22
C ALA A 207 3.78 4.86 17.62
N THR A 208 3.35 5.54 18.67
CA THR A 208 4.14 6.63 19.25
C THR A 208 5.23 6.04 20.14
N CYS A 209 6.46 6.45 19.89
CA CYS A 209 7.61 6.20 20.75
C CYS A 209 8.33 7.52 21.04
N SER A 210 9.39 7.47 21.83
CA SER A 210 10.37 8.56 21.90
C SER A 210 11.79 8.07 21.62
N GLN A 211 12.59 8.91 21.01
CA GLN A 211 14.02 8.73 20.82
C GLN A 211 14.77 9.77 21.64
N GLN A 212 15.90 9.39 22.22
CA GLN A 212 16.72 10.33 22.98
C GLN A 212 17.18 11.52 22.13
N ARG A 213 17.45 11.28 20.83
CA ARG A 213 17.98 12.30 19.92
C ARG A 213 16.94 13.34 19.48
N SER A 214 15.68 12.93 19.29
CA SER A 214 14.65 13.75 18.64
C SER A 214 13.39 13.97 19.49
N GLY A 215 13.30 13.34 20.67
CA GLY A 215 12.08 13.35 21.48
C GLY A 215 11.02 12.44 20.90
N SER A 216 9.76 12.86 20.92
CA SER A 216 8.63 12.08 20.39
C SER A 216 8.80 11.74 18.91
N THR A 217 8.45 10.52 18.50
CA THR A 217 8.49 10.05 17.12
C THR A 217 7.38 9.03 16.85
N GLN A 218 6.96 8.92 15.60
CA GLN A 218 6.12 7.83 15.12
C GLN A 218 7.00 6.74 14.49
N LEU A 219 6.65 5.47 14.68
CA LEU A 219 7.33 4.37 13.98
C LEU A 219 7.31 4.56 12.46
N PHE A 220 6.24 5.13 11.91
CA PHE A 220 6.19 5.49 10.49
C PHE A 220 7.28 6.46 10.07
N ASP A 221 7.73 7.38 10.93
CA ASP A 221 8.86 8.25 10.65
C ASP A 221 10.19 7.50 10.67
N VAL A 222 10.33 6.53 11.59
CA VAL A 222 11.50 5.64 11.69
C VAL A 222 11.65 4.75 10.44
N PHE A 223 10.53 4.35 9.82
CA PHE A 223 10.53 3.55 8.60
C PHE A 223 10.81 4.35 7.33
N ARG A 224 10.82 5.69 7.39
CA ARG A 224 10.98 6.53 6.18
C ARG A 224 12.39 6.39 5.61
N GLY A 225 12.49 5.80 4.42
CA GLY A 225 13.75 5.75 3.67
C GLY A 225 13.80 4.56 2.72
N GLY A 226 14.99 4.33 2.15
CA GLY A 226 15.28 3.16 1.32
C GLY A 226 15.90 1.99 2.09
N HIS A 227 15.97 2.09 3.42
CA HIS A 227 16.56 1.10 4.31
C HIS A 227 15.53 0.10 4.85
N PHE A 228 16.02 -1.06 5.26
CA PHE A 228 15.29 -1.96 6.14
C PHE A 228 15.33 -1.43 7.57
N THR A 229 14.25 -1.61 8.33
CA THR A 229 14.19 -1.23 9.74
C THR A 229 13.98 -2.47 10.60
N LEU A 230 14.88 -2.74 11.53
CA LEU A 230 14.81 -3.84 12.47
C LEU A 230 14.36 -3.34 13.83
N LEU A 231 13.22 -3.83 14.31
CA LEU A 231 12.72 -3.59 15.66
C LEU A 231 12.98 -4.81 16.53
N ALA A 232 13.65 -4.63 17.67
CA ALA A 232 13.92 -5.69 18.62
C ALA A 232 13.19 -5.43 19.94
N PHE A 233 12.37 -6.39 20.36
CA PHE A 233 11.65 -6.39 21.63
C PHE A 233 12.22 -7.48 22.54
N GLY A 234 12.47 -7.16 23.81
CA GLY A 234 13.01 -8.09 24.80
C GLY A 234 14.54 -8.10 24.87
N ALA A 235 15.08 -8.40 26.05
CA ALA A 235 16.50 -8.22 26.37
C ALA A 235 17.44 -9.08 25.48
N HIS A 236 17.08 -10.33 25.19
CA HIS A 236 17.90 -11.22 24.36
C HIS A 236 17.86 -10.83 22.89
N ALA A 237 16.70 -10.45 22.36
CA ALA A 237 16.58 -9.96 20.99
C ALA A 237 17.40 -8.68 20.80
N ILE A 238 17.28 -7.74 21.75
CA ILE A 238 18.04 -6.49 21.70
C ILE A 238 19.55 -6.75 21.79
N ALA A 239 20.00 -7.62 22.71
CA ALA A 239 21.42 -7.96 22.80
C ALA A 239 21.94 -8.59 21.50
N ALA A 240 21.17 -9.49 20.87
CA ALA A 240 21.54 -10.11 19.61
C ALA A 240 21.64 -9.08 18.46
N VAL A 241 20.71 -8.12 18.41
CA VAL A 241 20.70 -7.06 17.39
C VAL A 241 21.79 -6.02 17.63
N GLN A 242 22.14 -5.71 18.87
CA GLN A 242 23.28 -4.82 19.18
C GLN A 242 24.63 -5.48 18.86
N ALA A 243 24.72 -6.80 19.03
CA ALA A 243 25.87 -7.58 18.59
C ALA A 243 25.91 -7.78 17.06
N PHE A 244 24.79 -7.52 16.37
CA PHE A 244 24.70 -7.59 14.93
C PHE A 244 25.44 -6.41 14.30
N ASP A 245 26.68 -6.63 13.90
CA ASP A 245 27.50 -5.65 13.20
C ASP A 245 27.02 -5.53 11.74
N SER A 246 25.95 -4.78 11.54
CA SER A 246 25.47 -4.45 10.20
C SER A 246 26.52 -3.58 9.50
N HIS A 247 27.18 -4.12 8.49
CA HIS A 247 28.30 -3.46 7.80
C HIS A 247 27.89 -2.17 7.04
N ASP A 248 26.59 -1.90 6.86
CA ASP A 248 26.11 -0.64 6.27
C ASP A 248 24.77 -0.15 6.89
N LYS A 249 24.87 0.83 7.79
CA LYS A 249 23.72 1.50 8.42
C LYS A 249 22.81 2.25 7.43
N ARG A 250 23.23 2.44 6.18
CA ARG A 250 22.39 3.02 5.11
C ARG A 250 21.40 2.01 4.55
N CYS A 251 21.66 0.71 4.73
CA CYS A 251 20.79 -0.37 4.24
C CYS A 251 19.94 -0.98 5.35
N LEU A 252 20.42 -1.00 6.59
CA LEU A 252 19.69 -1.51 7.75
C LEU A 252 19.80 -0.54 8.94
N GLN A 253 18.66 -0.18 9.51
CA GLN A 253 18.59 0.58 10.76
C GLN A 253 17.96 -0.29 11.84
N ALA A 254 18.68 -0.49 12.94
CA ALA A 254 18.27 -1.34 14.03
C ALA A 254 17.90 -0.52 15.27
N PHE A 255 16.75 -0.83 15.87
CA PHE A 255 16.20 -0.12 17.01
C PHE A 255 15.81 -1.11 18.11
N ALA A 256 16.35 -0.89 19.30
CA ALA A 256 15.85 -1.52 20.52
C ALA A 256 14.56 -0.82 20.96
N VAL A 257 13.48 -1.56 21.15
CA VAL A 257 12.22 -1.03 21.67
C VAL A 257 12.11 -1.39 23.16
N ARG A 258 11.99 -0.38 24.02
CA ARG A 258 12.09 -0.54 25.48
C ARG A 258 10.95 0.18 26.20
N PRO A 259 10.45 -0.35 27.33
CA PRO A 259 9.38 0.31 28.09
C PRO A 259 9.83 1.57 28.82
N ALA A 260 11.15 1.76 28.98
CA ALA A 260 11.72 2.88 29.70
C ALA A 260 13.08 3.28 29.12
N TYR A 261 13.47 4.52 29.40
CA TYR A 261 14.72 5.13 29.01
C TYR A 261 15.95 4.39 29.57
N ILE A 262 16.97 4.22 28.73
CA ILE A 262 18.31 3.71 29.12
C ILE A 262 19.36 4.70 28.64
N GLY A 263 20.19 5.21 29.55
CA GLY A 263 21.11 6.33 29.29
C GLY A 263 22.16 6.10 28.20
N ASP A 264 22.52 4.85 27.93
CA ASP A 264 23.56 4.49 26.97
C ASP A 264 23.01 4.11 25.57
N ASP A 265 21.69 4.18 25.35
CA ASP A 265 21.02 3.75 24.11
C ASP A 265 20.41 4.94 23.35
N ARG A 266 21.28 5.76 22.73
CA ARG A 266 20.88 7.03 22.09
C ARG A 266 19.96 6.89 20.88
N ASP A 267 20.08 5.76 20.20
CA ASP A 267 19.31 5.46 18.98
C ASP A 267 18.11 4.55 19.27
N GLY A 268 17.93 4.11 20.52
CA GLY A 268 16.80 3.27 20.95
C GLY A 268 15.45 3.99 20.93
N LEU A 269 14.39 3.19 20.86
CA LEU A 269 13.00 3.62 20.93
C LEU A 269 12.45 3.33 22.32
N VAL A 270 11.93 4.35 22.98
CA VAL A 270 11.23 4.24 24.26
C VAL A 270 9.73 4.21 24.01
N ASP A 271 9.09 3.11 24.40
CA ASP A 271 7.66 2.82 24.31
C ASP A 271 7.01 2.91 25.70
N GLU A 272 7.05 4.10 26.32
CA GLU A 272 6.60 4.32 27.71
C GLU A 272 5.14 3.94 27.94
N ALA A 273 4.30 4.13 26.92
CA ALA A 273 2.87 3.83 26.95
C ALA A 273 2.53 2.42 26.42
N ALA A 274 3.54 1.59 26.14
CA ALA A 274 3.39 0.25 25.55
C ALA A 274 2.58 0.22 24.23
N GLN A 275 2.55 1.33 23.48
CA GLN A 275 1.80 1.42 22.24
C GLN A 275 2.42 0.56 21.14
N ALA A 276 3.74 0.53 21.03
CA ALA A 276 4.42 -0.33 20.06
C ALA A 276 4.25 -1.80 20.43
N CYS A 277 4.42 -2.16 21.70
CA CYS A 277 4.12 -3.52 22.18
C CYS A 277 2.68 -3.94 21.86
N GLN A 278 1.69 -3.09 22.14
CA GLN A 278 0.28 -3.36 21.84
C GLN A 278 0.03 -3.48 20.34
N ALA A 279 0.58 -2.57 19.52
CA ALA A 279 0.37 -2.56 18.08
C ALA A 279 0.96 -3.80 17.41
N TYR A 280 2.08 -4.33 17.93
CA TYR A 280 2.74 -5.52 17.40
C TYR A 280 2.25 -6.84 18.04
N GLY A 281 1.47 -6.77 19.12
CA GLY A 281 0.99 -7.94 19.86
C GLY A 281 2.09 -8.63 20.67
N VAL A 282 3.04 -7.86 21.18
CA VAL A 282 4.21 -8.35 21.93
C VAL A 282 4.03 -8.10 23.42
N SER A 283 4.32 -9.11 24.25
CA SER A 283 4.36 -8.93 25.71
C SER A 283 5.75 -8.56 26.21
N ALA A 284 5.86 -8.06 27.45
CA ALA A 284 7.12 -7.59 28.02
C ALA A 284 8.17 -8.70 28.24
N GLU A 285 7.72 -9.95 28.31
CA GLU A 285 8.53 -11.13 28.57
C GLU A 285 9.08 -11.79 27.29
N GLU A 286 8.57 -11.37 26.13
CA GLU A 286 8.91 -11.99 24.85
C GLU A 286 10.19 -11.41 24.26
N ASN A 287 10.93 -12.28 23.55
CA ASN A 287 12.08 -11.88 22.77
C ASN A 287 11.74 -12.13 21.30
N ILE A 288 11.63 -11.05 20.54
CA ILE A 288 11.15 -11.10 19.16
C ILE A 288 11.72 -9.93 18.37
N ILE A 289 12.00 -10.19 17.09
CA ILE A 289 12.40 -9.17 16.14
C ILE A 289 11.39 -9.06 15.00
N PHE A 290 11.25 -7.84 14.48
CA PHE A 290 10.50 -7.56 13.26
C PHE A 290 11.42 -6.80 12.30
N LEU A 291 11.64 -7.35 11.11
CA LEU A 291 12.35 -6.66 10.04
C LEU A 291 11.33 -6.08 9.06
N VAL A 292 11.26 -4.75 9.02
CA VAL A 292 10.40 -3.97 8.14
C VAL A 292 11.17 -3.65 6.86
N ARG A 293 10.54 -3.90 5.71
CA ARG A 293 11.03 -3.59 4.37
C ARG A 293 10.93 -2.09 4.07
N PRO A 294 11.67 -1.58 3.06
CA PRO A 294 11.56 -0.18 2.64
C PRO A 294 10.15 0.26 2.20
N ASP A 295 9.29 -0.69 1.80
CA ASP A 295 7.89 -0.41 1.47
C ASP A 295 6.93 -0.39 2.67
N GLY A 296 7.44 -0.56 3.90
CA GLY A 296 6.67 -0.50 5.15
C GLY A 296 5.94 -1.80 5.49
N TYR A 297 6.28 -2.92 4.85
CA TYR A 297 5.76 -4.25 5.15
C TYR A 297 6.77 -5.05 5.98
N VAL A 298 6.29 -5.85 6.93
CA VAL A 298 7.13 -6.77 7.70
C VAL A 298 7.58 -7.90 6.78
N GLY A 299 8.89 -8.07 6.61
CA GLY A 299 9.48 -9.13 5.80
C GLY A 299 9.89 -10.35 6.63
N LEU A 300 10.42 -10.12 7.83
CA LEU A 300 10.85 -11.17 8.75
C LEU A 300 10.27 -10.95 10.14
N VAL A 301 9.77 -12.02 10.75
CA VAL A 301 9.53 -12.12 12.19
C VAL A 301 10.34 -13.29 12.72
N ALA A 302 11.10 -13.08 13.80
CA ALA A 302 11.83 -14.18 14.43
C ALA A 302 11.80 -14.07 15.96
N VAL A 303 11.64 -15.21 16.64
CA VAL A 303 11.59 -15.34 18.11
C VAL A 303 12.86 -15.98 18.70
N ASP A 304 13.74 -16.46 17.82
CA ASP A 304 14.97 -17.15 18.11
C ASP A 304 15.95 -17.01 16.94
N ASP A 305 17.19 -17.49 17.13
CA ASP A 305 18.24 -17.48 16.11
C ASP A 305 18.40 -16.12 15.39
N PHE A 306 18.23 -15.03 16.14
CA PHE A 306 17.95 -13.69 15.61
C PHE A 306 18.96 -13.24 14.54
N ALA A 307 20.25 -13.33 14.84
CA ALA A 307 21.31 -12.89 13.93
C ALA A 307 21.30 -13.67 12.61
N ALA A 308 21.23 -15.01 12.69
CA ALA A 308 21.23 -15.84 11.49
C ALA A 308 19.91 -15.72 10.71
N ALA A 309 18.77 -15.50 11.36
CA ALA A 309 17.51 -15.20 10.70
C ALA A 309 17.59 -13.89 9.88
N ILE A 310 18.17 -12.84 10.46
CA ILE A 310 18.40 -11.56 9.77
C ILE A 310 19.35 -11.75 8.58
N GLU A 311 20.49 -12.40 8.78
CA GLU A 311 21.47 -12.66 7.71
C GLU A 311 20.87 -13.43 6.55
N ARG A 312 20.15 -14.53 6.83
CA ARG A 312 19.49 -15.34 5.79
C ARG A 312 18.47 -14.52 5.00
N TYR A 313 17.68 -13.70 5.69
CA TYR A 313 16.70 -12.85 5.03
C TYR A 313 17.37 -11.77 4.17
N LEU A 314 18.34 -11.03 4.72
CA LEU A 314 19.03 -9.96 4.01
C LEU A 314 19.79 -10.49 2.80
N ALA A 315 20.53 -11.60 2.93
CA ALA A 315 21.25 -12.22 1.81
C ALA A 315 20.34 -12.52 0.60
N ARG A 316 19.05 -12.81 0.84
CA ARG A 316 18.07 -13.07 -0.21
C ARG A 316 17.62 -11.80 -0.95
N VAL A 317 17.59 -10.65 -0.28
CA VAL A 317 17.04 -9.39 -0.80
C VAL A 317 18.09 -8.34 -1.12
N THR A 318 19.30 -8.47 -0.61
CA THR A 318 20.46 -7.61 -0.92
C THR A 318 21.56 -8.33 -1.68
N GLY A 319 21.51 -9.67 -1.77
CA GLY A 319 22.60 -10.50 -2.28
C GLY A 319 23.64 -10.85 -1.20
N THR A 320 24.54 -11.79 -1.50
CA THR A 320 25.65 -12.16 -0.61
C THR A 320 26.69 -11.03 -0.60
N PRO A 321 27.24 -10.63 0.56
CA PRO A 321 28.33 -9.66 0.61
C PRO A 321 29.55 -10.19 -0.14
N GLY A 322 29.75 -9.70 -1.37
CA GLY A 322 30.84 -10.10 -2.25
C GLY A 322 31.09 -9.02 -3.29
N GLN A 323 32.08 -8.15 -3.00
CA GLN A 323 32.64 -7.13 -3.89
C GLN A 323 31.67 -6.02 -4.37
N ILE A 324 31.15 -5.20 -3.45
CA ILE A 324 30.80 -3.82 -3.80
C ILE A 324 32.13 -3.06 -3.94
N THR A 325 32.61 -2.88 -5.17
CA THR A 325 33.77 -2.01 -5.42
C THR A 325 33.33 -0.54 -5.38
N HIS A 326 34.21 0.35 -4.91
CA HIS A 326 33.97 1.80 -4.77
C HIS A 326 33.48 2.52 -6.05
N SER A 327 33.51 1.84 -7.21
CA SER A 327 33.04 2.31 -8.51
C SER A 327 31.52 2.49 -8.58
N ASP A 328 30.73 1.62 -7.94
CA ASP A 328 29.30 1.51 -8.28
C ASP A 328 28.39 2.48 -7.50
N MET A 329 28.91 3.14 -6.45
CA MET A 329 28.15 4.12 -5.65
C MET A 329 28.15 5.54 -6.20
N GLN A 330 28.96 5.87 -7.23
CA GLN A 330 28.99 7.24 -7.77
C GLN A 330 27.78 7.54 -8.68
N THR A 331 27.10 6.53 -9.22
CA THR A 331 26.00 6.72 -10.17
C THR A 331 24.65 7.01 -9.50
N THR A 332 24.49 6.66 -8.21
CA THR A 332 23.23 6.91 -7.46
C THR A 332 23.12 8.35 -6.94
N ARG A 333 24.18 9.17 -7.06
CA ARG A 333 24.19 10.58 -6.61
C ARG A 333 23.36 11.54 -7.48
N ALA A 334 22.82 11.11 -8.61
CA ALA A 334 22.17 11.99 -9.59
C ALA A 334 20.63 11.99 -9.57
N ILE A 335 19.96 11.19 -8.73
CA ILE A 335 18.48 11.07 -8.74
C ILE A 335 17.81 11.62 -7.47
N ALA A 336 18.59 12.19 -6.54
CA ALA A 336 18.07 12.85 -5.35
C ALA A 336 18.56 14.31 -5.25
N HIS A 337 18.15 15.12 -6.22
CA HIS A 337 18.10 16.58 -6.11
C HIS A 337 16.85 17.12 -6.79
#